data_AF-G0ELU1-F1
#
_entry.id   AF-G0ELU1-F1
#
_cell.length_a   1.000
_cell.length_b   1.000
_cell.length_c   1.000
_cell.angle_alpha   90.00
_cell.angle_beta   90.00
_cell.angle_gamma   90.00
#
_symmetry.space_group_name_H-M   'P 1'
#
loop_
_entity.id
_entity.type
_entity.pdbx_description
1 polymer ?
#
loop_
_entity_poly.entity_id
_entity_poly.type
_entity_poly.pdbx_seq_one_letter_code
_entity_poly.pdbx_strand_id
1 'polypeptide(L)'
;MFISSCATTSQSINVSTSTLNGKTFQLTNMFEGRGITISFYNEEFYGYSGFNTYLGKYEMRRGNMIIFTDMVVTKMGGASEAVEEEKNI
;
A
#
# COMPACT_ATOMS: atom_id res chain seq x y z
N MET A 1 -6.69 -0.91 -42.69
CA MET A 1 -6.32 -1.66 -41.47
C MET A 1 -5.85 -0.64 -40.46
N PHE A 2 -6.68 -0.27 -39.48
CA PHE A 2 -6.35 0.77 -38.49
C PHE A 2 -5.75 0.10 -37.26
N ILE A 3 -4.45 0.26 -37.06
CA ILE A 3 -3.76 -0.17 -35.84
C ILE A 3 -4.00 0.89 -34.77
N SER A 4 -4.97 0.65 -33.89
CA SER A 4 -5.13 1.44 -32.67
C SER A 4 -4.08 0.97 -31.67
N SER A 5 -2.96 1.68 -31.57
CA SER A 5 -1.99 1.44 -30.50
C SER A 5 -2.53 2.07 -29.21
N CYS A 6 -2.85 1.25 -28.21
CA CYS A 6 -3.11 1.75 -26.87
C CYS A 6 -1.77 2.18 -26.26
N ALA A 7 -1.48 3.48 -26.28
CA ALA A 7 -0.34 4.03 -25.56
C ALA A 7 -0.71 4.24 -24.09
N THR A 8 -0.12 3.45 -23.19
CA THR A 8 -0.23 3.69 -21.75
C THR A 8 0.66 4.88 -21.39
N THR A 9 0.07 6.07 -21.34
CA THR A 9 0.75 7.24 -20.79
C THR A 9 0.79 7.11 -19.27
N SER A 10 1.95 6.77 -18.70
CA SER A 10 2.18 6.90 -17.25
C SER A 10 2.16 8.38 -16.88
N GLN A 11 0.97 8.91 -16.59
CA GLN A 11 0.86 10.23 -16.00
C GLN A 11 1.45 10.16 -14.59
N SER A 12 2.46 10.97 -14.33
CA SER A 12 2.97 11.18 -12.97
C SER A 12 1.85 11.77 -12.13
N ILE A 13 1.27 10.96 -11.26
CA ILE A 13 0.26 11.44 -10.31
C ILE A 13 0.98 12.31 -9.28
N ASN A 14 0.52 13.55 -9.11
CA ASN A 14 0.93 14.35 -7.96
C ASN A 14 0.23 13.78 -6.72
N VAL A 15 1.01 13.20 -5.81
CA VAL A 15 0.50 12.57 -4.59
C VAL A 15 0.52 13.62 -3.49
N SER A 16 -0.60 13.80 -2.80
CA SER A 16 -0.79 14.76 -1.72
C SER A 16 -1.75 14.18 -0.68
N THR A 17 -1.85 14.83 0.48
CA THR A 17 -2.76 14.38 1.54
C THR A 17 -4.20 14.29 1.05
N SER A 18 -4.66 15.20 0.18
CA SER A 18 -6.02 15.16 -0.35
C SER A 18 -6.25 14.04 -1.38
N THR A 19 -5.20 13.57 -2.06
CA THR A 19 -5.33 12.42 -2.97
C THR A 19 -5.29 11.08 -2.25
N LEU A 20 -4.74 11.04 -1.03
CA LEU A 20 -4.66 9.83 -0.20
C LEU A 20 -5.80 9.72 0.81
N ASN A 21 -6.17 10.82 1.47
CA ASN A 21 -7.08 10.82 2.62
C ASN A 21 -8.45 10.19 2.28
N GLY A 22 -8.89 9.26 3.12
CA GLY A 22 -10.13 8.52 2.96
C GLY A 22 -10.09 7.45 1.88
N LYS A 23 -8.91 7.08 1.38
CA LYS A 23 -8.76 6.05 0.34
C LYS A 23 -8.00 4.83 0.84
N THR A 24 -8.36 3.69 0.24
CA THR A 24 -7.68 2.41 0.38
C THR A 24 -7.11 2.00 -0.96
N PHE A 25 -5.86 1.57 -0.96
CA PHE A 25 -5.14 1.08 -2.11
C PHE A 25 -4.78 -0.37 -1.88
N GLN A 26 -4.85 -1.18 -2.94
CA GLN A 26 -4.40 -2.56 -2.94
C GLN A 26 -3.07 -2.65 -3.68
N LEU A 27 -2.11 -3.35 -3.09
CA LEU A 27 -0.80 -3.57 -3.71
C LEU A 27 -0.96 -4.57 -4.87
N THR A 28 -0.56 -4.14 -6.06
CA THR A 28 -0.38 -5.04 -7.21
C THR A 28 1.09 -5.49 -7.22
N ASN A 29 1.35 -6.75 -6.89
CA ASN A 29 2.68 -7.35 -6.94
C ASN A 29 2.60 -8.80 -7.46
N MET A 30 3.75 -9.51 -7.45
CA MET A 30 3.84 -10.91 -7.88
C MET A 30 3.09 -11.91 -6.96
N PHE A 31 2.63 -11.47 -5.79
CA PHE A 31 1.82 -12.24 -4.86
C PHE A 31 0.33 -11.90 -5.04
N GLU A 32 -0.17 -12.09 -6.25
CA GLU A 32 -1.57 -11.83 -6.58
C GLU A 32 -2.52 -12.61 -5.64
N GLY A 33 -3.63 -11.97 -5.26
CA GLY A 33 -4.64 -12.59 -4.40
C GLY A 33 -4.37 -12.51 -2.89
N ARG A 34 -3.21 -12.00 -2.44
CA ARG A 34 -2.93 -11.86 -0.99
C ARG A 34 -3.63 -10.67 -0.31
N GLY A 35 -4.31 -9.83 -1.08
CA GLY A 35 -5.16 -8.79 -0.51
C GLY A 35 -4.41 -7.71 0.27
N ILE A 36 -3.11 -7.52 0.00
CA ILE A 36 -2.29 -6.53 0.71
C ILE A 36 -2.86 -5.13 0.47
N THR A 37 -3.20 -4.41 1.52
CA THR A 37 -3.84 -3.09 1.43
C THR A 37 -3.15 -2.06 2.31
N ILE A 38 -3.26 -0.80 1.89
CA ILE A 38 -2.94 0.37 2.71
C ILE A 38 -4.05 1.41 2.57
N SER A 39 -4.50 1.93 3.70
CA SER A 39 -5.55 2.94 3.84
C SER A 39 -4.98 4.17 4.51
N PHE A 40 -5.37 5.35 4.05
CA PHE A 40 -4.95 6.63 4.61
C PHE A 40 -6.16 7.38 5.14
N TYR A 41 -6.07 7.88 6.38
CA TYR A 41 -7.11 8.72 6.96
C TYR A 41 -6.49 9.73 7.93
N ASN A 42 -6.77 11.01 7.70
CA ASN A 42 -6.15 12.13 8.41
C ASN A 42 -4.61 12.06 8.37
N GLU A 43 -3.96 11.87 9.52
CA GLU A 43 -2.51 11.76 9.65
C GLU A 43 -2.06 10.31 9.87
N GLU A 44 -2.99 9.36 9.75
CA GLU A 44 -2.79 7.95 10.05
C GLU A 44 -2.88 7.08 8.80
N PHE A 45 -2.20 5.95 8.86
CA PHE A 45 -2.38 4.87 7.91
C PHE A 45 -2.62 3.56 8.63
N TYR A 46 -3.36 2.69 7.96
CA TYR A 46 -3.68 1.34 8.42
C TYR A 46 -3.56 0.41 7.22
N GLY A 47 -3.09 -0.81 7.41
CA GLY A 47 -2.98 -1.76 6.32
C GLY A 47 -2.97 -3.20 6.75
N TYR A 48 -3.18 -4.06 5.77
CA TYR A 48 -3.12 -5.51 5.88
C TYR A 48 -1.94 -6.01 5.04
N SER A 49 -1.05 -6.79 5.65
CA SER A 49 0.15 -7.32 5.00
C SER A 49 -0.09 -8.66 4.30
N GLY A 50 -1.33 -9.16 4.25
CA GLY A 50 -1.60 -10.54 3.82
C GLY A 50 -1.73 -11.52 4.98
N PHE A 51 -1.31 -11.13 6.20
CA PHE A 51 -1.56 -11.90 7.41
C PHE A 51 -1.67 -11.01 8.66
N ASN A 52 -0.66 -10.18 8.96
CA ASN A 52 -0.78 -9.20 10.03
C ASN A 52 -1.40 -7.88 9.57
N THR A 53 -1.75 -7.05 10.56
CA THR A 53 -2.10 -5.65 10.35
C THR A 53 -0.96 -4.74 10.80
N TYR A 54 -0.81 -3.63 10.10
CA TYR A 54 0.13 -2.57 10.43
C TYR A 54 -0.60 -1.24 10.46
N LEU A 55 -0.14 -0.33 11.31
CA LEU A 55 -0.66 1.03 11.40
C LEU A 55 0.41 2.00 11.87
N GLY A 56 0.17 3.28 11.67
CA GLY A 56 1.05 4.34 12.16
C GLY A 56 0.62 5.68 11.63
N LYS A 57 1.55 6.62 11.61
CA LYS A 57 1.34 7.96 11.06
C LYS A 57 2.05 8.15 9.74
N TYR A 58 1.54 9.04 8.89
CA TYR A 58 2.19 9.40 7.65
C TYR A 58 2.26 10.92 7.45
N GLU A 59 3.28 11.36 6.72
CA GLU A 59 3.44 12.75 6.30
C GLU A 59 3.82 12.81 4.82
N MET A 60 3.20 13.74 4.08
CA MET A 60 3.60 14.06 2.71
C MET A 60 4.76 15.06 2.69
N ARG A 61 5.87 14.69 2.05
CA ARG A 61 7.01 15.57 1.75
C ARG A 61 7.01 15.96 0.27
N ARG A 62 7.84 16.96 -0.06
CA ARG A 62 7.99 17.45 -1.44
C ARG A 62 8.41 16.30 -2.36
N GLY A 63 7.88 16.30 -3.59
CA GLY A 63 8.23 15.31 -4.61
C GLY A 63 7.51 13.96 -4.45
N ASN A 64 6.25 13.96 -4.01
CA ASN A 64 5.41 12.76 -3.86
C ASN A 64 5.99 11.73 -2.86
N MET A 65 6.79 12.18 -1.90
CA MET A 65 7.41 11.32 -0.91
C MET A 65 6.48 11.16 0.30
N ILE A 66 6.18 9.92 0.68
CA ILE A 66 5.44 9.59 1.89
C ILE A 66 6.44 9.14 2.94
N ILE A 67 6.42 9.75 4.13
CA ILE A 67 7.19 9.32 5.29
C ILE A 67 6.26 8.64 6.28
N PHE A 68 6.57 7.40 6.66
CA PHE A 68 5.83 6.67 7.69
C PHE A 68 6.57 6.74 9.03
N THR A 69 5.83 7.00 10.10
CA THR A 69 6.35 7.15 11.47
C THR A 69 5.44 6.44 12.47
N ASP A 70 5.93 6.22 13.70
CA ASP A 70 5.18 5.59 14.80
C ASP A 70 4.52 4.25 14.40
N MET A 71 5.23 3.44 13.61
CA MET A 71 4.67 2.21 13.04
C MET A 71 4.55 1.11 14.10
N VAL A 72 3.36 0.51 14.17
CA VAL A 72 3.03 -0.64 15.01
C VAL A 72 2.50 -1.76 14.13
N VAL A 73 2.90 -2.99 14.43
CA VAL A 73 2.49 -4.18 13.70
C VAL A 73 1.93 -5.19 14.70
N THR A 74 0.77 -5.76 14.40
CA THR A 74 0.25 -6.91 15.15
C THR A 74 1.11 -8.10 14.81
N LYS A 75 1.63 -8.85 15.79
CA LYS A 75 2.37 -10.09 15.51
C LYS A 75 1.50 -11.28 15.89
N MET A 76 0.76 -11.82 14.93
CA MET A 76 0.09 -13.11 15.10
C MET A 76 1.11 -14.23 14.81
N GLY A 77 1.36 -15.07 15.81
CA GLY A 77 2.29 -16.21 15.69
C GLY A 77 1.57 -17.50 15.30
N GLY A 78 2.23 -18.36 14.52
CA GLY A 78 1.74 -19.70 14.15
C GLY A 78 2.66 -20.37 13.12
N ALA A 79 2.58 -21.70 13.00
CA ALA A 79 3.29 -22.49 11.99
C ALA A 79 2.50 -22.56 10.66
N SER A 80 1.93 -21.44 10.22
CA SER A 80 1.22 -21.39 8.94
C SER A 80 2.14 -20.88 7.84
N GLU A 81 1.98 -21.44 6.65
CA GLU A 81 2.67 -20.98 5.42
C GLU A 81 2.46 -19.47 5.21
N ALA A 82 1.27 -18.97 5.54
CA ALA A 82 0.93 -17.54 5.45
C ALA A 82 1.84 -16.63 6.31
N VAL A 83 2.32 -17.07 7.48
CA VAL A 83 3.26 -16.29 8.32
C VAL A 83 4.64 -16.22 7.67
N GLU A 84 5.12 -17.31 7.08
CA GLU A 84 6.42 -17.32 6.41
C GLU A 84 6.39 -16.52 5.11
N GLU A 85 5.30 -16.61 4.36
CA GLU A 85 5.12 -15.81 3.15
C GLU A 85 4.99 -14.32 3.46
N GLU A 86 4.40 -13.92 4.58
CA GLU A 86 4.30 -12.53 5.01
C GLU A 86 5.69 -11.89 5.22
N LYS A 87 6.66 -12.65 5.74
CA LYS A 87 8.04 -12.17 5.92
C LYS A 87 8.76 -11.88 4.60
N ASN A 88 8.28 -12.43 3.49
CA ASN A 88 8.89 -12.33 2.16
C ASN A 88 8.18 -11.29 1.26
N ILE A 89 7.22 -10.54 1.80
CA ILE A 89 6.64 -9.34 1.16
C ILE A 89 7.52 -8.14 1.49
#